data_AF-A0A8T1S2S8-F1
#
_entry.id   AF-A0A8T1S2S8-F1
#
_cell.length_a   1.000
_cell.length_b   1.000
_cell.length_c   1.000
_cell.angle_alpha   90.00
_cell.angle_beta   90.00
_cell.angle_gamma   90.00
#
_symmetry.space_group_name_H-M   'P 1'
#
loop_
_entity.id
_entity.type
_entity.pdbx_description
1 polymer ?
#
loop_
_entity_poly.entity_id
_entity_poly.type
_entity_poly.pdbx_seq_one_letter_code
_entity_poly.pdbx_strand_id
1 'polypeptide(L)'
;MDLFGHKVYSSSTLQVRMADYATLLAKYAHRNYGKFMEFINDISEEKQQQLKAVVSEGQMISHTALQATLDVADTATRSTATTVVMHRALWLSSS
;
A
#
# COMPACT_ATOMS: atom_id res chain seq x y z
N MET A 1 9.98 -25.97 -9.60
CA MET A 1 10.19 -25.02 -8.49
C MET A 1 10.54 -25.82 -7.27
N ASP A 2 11.60 -25.43 -6.56
CA ASP A 2 11.93 -26.03 -5.27
C ASP A 2 11.04 -25.46 -4.15
N LEU A 3 11.17 -26.00 -2.93
CA LEU A 3 10.42 -25.56 -1.75
C LEU A 3 10.64 -24.07 -1.43
N PHE A 4 11.84 -23.55 -1.72
CA PHE A 4 12.19 -22.16 -1.48
C PHE A 4 11.44 -21.23 -2.45
N GLY A 5 11.43 -21.56 -3.74
CA GLY A 5 10.67 -20.83 -4.77
C GLY A 5 9.18 -20.81 -4.49
N HIS A 6 8.60 -21.93 -4.03
CA HIS A 6 7.17 -22.00 -3.67
C HIS A 6 6.84 -21.10 -2.47
N LYS A 7 7.73 -21.04 -1.46
CA LYS A 7 7.58 -20.17 -0.29
C LYS A 7 7.66 -18.69 -0.66
N VAL A 8 8.65 -18.31 -1.49
CA VAL A 8 8.79 -16.92 -1.95
C VAL A 8 7.56 -16.50 -2.76
N TYR A 9 7.13 -17.32 -3.71
CA TYR A 9 5.94 -17.04 -4.52
C TYR A 9 4.67 -16.85 -3.66
N SER A 10 4.43 -17.76 -2.72
CA SER A 10 3.26 -17.69 -1.82
C SER A 10 3.32 -16.46 -0.92
N SER A 11 4.50 -16.14 -0.37
CA SER A 11 4.72 -14.96 0.46
C SER A 11 4.50 -13.66 -0.31
N SER A 12 5.11 -13.53 -1.50
CA SER A 12 4.96 -12.35 -2.34
C SER A 12 3.52 -12.17 -2.81
N THR A 13 2.83 -13.26 -3.17
CA THR A 13 1.41 -13.21 -3.53
C THR A 13 0.53 -12.74 -2.35
N LEU A 14 0.85 -13.16 -1.13
CA LEU A 14 0.17 -12.66 0.07
C LEU A 14 0.43 -11.16 0.28
N GLN A 15 1.69 -10.72 0.17
CA GLN A 15 2.06 -9.31 0.31
C GLN A 15 1.36 -8.41 -0.70
N VAL A 16 1.28 -8.82 -1.97
CA VAL A 16 0.56 -8.07 -3.02
C VAL A 16 -0.93 -7.96 -2.68
N ARG A 17 -1.58 -9.04 -2.22
CA ARG A 17 -2.99 -8.99 -1.82
C ARG A 17 -3.22 -8.09 -0.61
N MET A 18 -2.37 -8.17 0.41
CA MET A 18 -2.42 -7.27 1.57
C MET A 18 -2.25 -5.82 1.13
N ALA A 19 -1.34 -5.55 0.20
CA ALA A 19 -1.12 -4.23 -0.34
C ALA A 19 -2.33 -3.72 -1.15
N ASP A 20 -3.02 -4.57 -1.89
CA ASP A 20 -4.23 -4.18 -2.60
C ASP A 20 -5.35 -3.75 -1.62
N TYR A 21 -5.59 -4.54 -0.56
CA TYR A 21 -6.54 -4.17 0.49
C TYR A 21 -6.16 -2.88 1.23
N ALA A 22 -4.87 -2.73 1.60
CA ALA A 22 -4.39 -1.54 2.27
C ALA A 22 -4.49 -0.29 1.36
N THR A 23 -4.27 -0.44 0.05
CA THR A 23 -4.45 0.62 -0.95
C THR A 23 -5.90 1.06 -1.01
N LEU A 24 -6.84 0.12 -1.03
CA LEU A 24 -8.27 0.41 -1.02
C LEU A 24 -8.66 1.18 0.25
N LEU A 25 -8.20 0.73 1.42
CA LEU A 25 -8.46 1.40 2.70
C LEU A 25 -7.89 2.82 2.73
N ALA A 26 -6.64 3.01 2.30
CA ALA A 26 -5.99 4.32 2.26
C ALA A 26 -6.74 5.30 1.34
N LYS A 27 -7.19 4.83 0.17
CA LYS A 27 -8.02 5.63 -0.76
C LYS A 27 -9.36 6.03 -0.14
N TYR A 28 -10.03 5.11 0.55
CA TYR A 28 -11.29 5.42 1.25
C TYR A 28 -11.08 6.42 2.38
N ALA A 29 -10.05 6.24 3.19
CA ALA A 29 -9.70 7.19 4.25
C ALA A 29 -9.45 8.58 3.69
N HIS A 30 -8.62 8.70 2.65
CA HIS A 30 -8.34 9.97 1.98
C HIS A 30 -9.60 10.65 1.45
N ARG A 31 -10.47 9.88 0.76
CA ARG A 31 -11.76 10.38 0.27
C ARG A 31 -12.69 10.82 1.39
N ASN A 32 -12.74 10.09 2.50
CA ASN A 32 -13.57 10.42 3.65
C ASN A 32 -13.11 11.73 4.31
N TYR A 33 -11.79 11.95 4.44
CA TYR A 33 -11.28 13.24 4.88
C TYR A 33 -11.62 14.39 3.92
N GLY A 34 -11.60 14.14 2.61
CA GLY A 34 -12.10 15.10 1.62
C GLY A 34 -13.57 15.50 1.87
N LYS A 35 -14.44 14.53 2.17
CA LYS A 35 -15.84 14.81 2.53
C LYS A 35 -15.96 15.59 3.85
N PHE A 36 -15.15 15.27 4.87
CA PHE A 36 -15.15 16.04 6.12
C PHE A 36 -14.77 17.51 5.92
N MET A 37 -13.92 17.80 4.93
CA MET A 37 -13.59 19.17 4.54
C MET A 37 -14.81 19.96 4.04
N GLU A 38 -15.76 19.30 3.38
CA GLU A 38 -17.00 19.92 2.92
C GLU A 38 -17.91 20.30 4.09
N PHE A 39 -17.97 19.47 5.14
CA PHE A 39 -18.78 19.69 6.35
C PHE A 39 -18.17 20.67 7.35
N ILE A 40 -16.89 21.03 7.21
CA ILE A 40 -16.21 21.95 8.14
C ILE A 40 -16.89 23.32 8.17
N ASN A 41 -17.48 23.76 7.05
CA ASN A 41 -18.15 25.06 6.98
C ASN A 41 -19.44 25.12 7.81
N ASP A 42 -20.02 23.97 8.16
CA ASP A 42 -21.26 23.88 8.96
C ASP A 42 -21.00 23.97 10.48
N ILE A 43 -19.74 24.08 10.90
CA ILE A 43 -19.31 24.06 12.30
C ILE A 43 -18.97 25.46 12.79
N SER A 44 -19.07 25.69 14.10
CA SER A 44 -18.67 26.95 14.73
C SER A 44 -17.24 27.33 14.37
N GLU A 45 -17.03 28.61 14.05
CA GLU A 45 -15.77 29.18 13.57
C GLU A 45 -14.56 28.84 14.48
N GLU A 46 -14.78 28.84 15.80
CA GLU A 46 -13.81 28.46 16.83
C GLU A 46 -13.24 27.03 16.63
N LYS A 47 -14.07 26.09 16.19
CA LYS A 47 -13.70 24.67 16.02
C LYS A 47 -13.24 24.36 14.60
N GLN A 48 -13.51 25.22 13.63
CA GLN A 48 -13.16 24.99 12.23
C GLN A 48 -11.66 24.82 12.03
N GLN A 49 -10.83 25.67 12.65
CA GLN A 49 -9.38 25.57 12.51
C GLN A 49 -8.84 24.25 13.06
N GLN A 50 -9.34 23.82 14.22
CA GLN A 50 -8.94 22.55 14.83
C GLN A 50 -9.34 21.37 13.96
N LEU A 51 -10.58 21.35 13.43
CA LEU A 51 -11.02 20.27 12.56
C LEU A 51 -10.29 20.26 11.21
N LYS A 52 -10.01 21.44 10.62
CA LYS A 52 -9.19 21.57 9.40
C LYS A 52 -7.80 20.95 9.59
N ALA A 53 -7.17 21.19 10.75
CA ALA A 53 -5.87 20.59 11.07
C ALA A 53 -5.95 19.05 11.12
N VAL A 54 -6.94 18.49 11.83
CA VAL A 54 -7.15 17.04 11.94
C VAL A 54 -7.45 16.40 10.57
N VAL A 55 -8.28 17.04 9.76
CA VAL A 55 -8.61 16.55 8.40
C VAL A 55 -7.38 16.55 7.50
N SER A 56 -6.59 17.62 7.54
CA SER A 56 -5.33 17.73 6.77
C SER A 56 -4.31 16.68 7.19
N GLU A 57 -4.14 16.47 8.51
CA GLU A 57 -3.28 15.42 9.03
C GLU A 57 -3.75 14.03 8.58
N GLY A 58 -5.06 13.76 8.65
CA GLY A 58 -5.64 12.50 8.16
C GLY A 58 -5.42 12.27 6.65
N GLN A 59 -5.51 13.32 5.84
CA GLN A 59 -5.19 13.24 4.40
C GLN A 59 -3.71 12.93 4.17
N MET A 60 -2.81 13.54 4.95
CA MET A 60 -1.38 13.27 4.87
C MET A 60 -1.07 11.83 5.27
N ILE A 61 -1.63 11.35 6.38
CA ILE A 61 -1.45 9.97 6.86
C ILE A 61 -1.96 8.97 5.83
N SER A 62 -3.17 9.17 5.29
CA SER A 62 -3.74 8.27 4.28
C SER A 62 -2.94 8.27 2.98
N HIS A 63 -2.38 9.41 2.57
CA HIS A 63 -1.48 9.48 1.42
C HIS A 63 -0.17 8.72 1.67
N THR A 64 0.48 8.95 2.82
CA THR A 64 1.71 8.23 3.19
C THR A 64 1.47 6.73 3.31
N ALA A 65 0.32 6.31 3.87
CA ALA A 65 -0.07 4.91 3.95
C ALA A 65 -0.25 4.29 2.56
N LEU A 66 -0.84 5.03 1.61
CA LEU A 66 -0.96 4.60 0.21
C LEU A 66 0.42 4.40 -0.43
N GLN A 67 1.34 5.34 -0.24
CA GLN A 67 2.71 5.22 -0.77
C GLN A 67 3.44 4.01 -0.19
N ALA A 68 3.44 3.86 1.14
CA ALA A 68 4.06 2.70 1.80
C ALA A 68 3.49 1.37 1.30
N THR A 69 2.19 1.34 1.01
CA THR A 69 1.52 0.16 0.48
C THR A 69 1.96 -0.16 -0.94
N LEU A 70 2.14 0.85 -1.79
CA LEU A 70 2.67 0.68 -3.15
C LEU A 70 4.11 0.17 -3.11
N ASP A 71 4.94 0.66 -2.19
CA ASP A 71 6.33 0.21 -2.02
C ASP A 71 6.41 -1.27 -1.59
N VAL A 72 5.48 -1.72 -0.72
CA VAL A 72 5.35 -3.13 -0.35
C VAL A 72 4.98 -3.98 -1.57
N ALA A 73 4.04 -3.53 -2.40
CA ALA A 73 3.65 -4.24 -3.62
C ALA A 73 4.82 -4.32 -4.63
N ASP A 74 5.54 -3.22 -4.85
CA ASP A 74 6.72 -3.19 -5.72
C ASP A 74 7.81 -4.15 -5.21
N THR A 75 8.11 -4.11 -3.91
CA THR A 75 9.09 -5.01 -3.30
C THR A 75 8.70 -6.48 -3.47
N ALA A 76 7.43 -6.82 -3.25
CA ALA A 76 6.93 -8.17 -3.40
C ALA A 76 7.03 -8.69 -4.85
N THR A 77 6.69 -7.84 -5.82
CA THR A 77 6.80 -8.18 -7.26
C THR A 77 8.25 -8.32 -7.71
N ARG A 78 9.14 -7.42 -7.28
CA ARG A 78 10.60 -7.50 -7.56
C ARG A 78 11.24 -8.75 -6.95
N SER A 79 10.85 -9.12 -5.73
CA SER A 79 11.30 -10.36 -5.08
C SER A 79 10.91 -11.59 -5.92
N THR A 80 9.66 -11.63 -6.37
CA THR A 80 9.16 -12.70 -7.25
C THR A 80 9.94 -12.77 -8.56
N ALA A 81 10.15 -11.64 -9.23
CA ALA A 81 10.91 -11.57 -10.47
C ALA A 81 12.35 -12.05 -10.29
N THR A 82 13.00 -11.66 -9.19
CA THR A 82 14.37 -12.09 -8.85
C THR A 82 14.46 -13.60 -8.70
N THR A 83 13.50 -14.22 -7.98
CA THR A 83 13.46 -15.68 -7.83
C THR A 83 13.27 -16.39 -9.16
N VAL A 84 12.42 -15.87 -10.06
CA VAL A 84 12.22 -16.44 -11.41
C VAL A 84 13.51 -16.39 -12.23
N VAL A 85 14.22 -15.25 -12.21
CA VAL A 85 15.50 -15.10 -12.91
C VAL A 85 16.56 -16.06 -12.37
N MET A 86 16.68 -16.15 -11.03
CA MET A 86 17.60 -17.09 -10.38
C MET A 86 17.31 -18.54 -10.77
N HIS A 87 16.03 -18.95 -10.77
CA HIS A 87 15.65 -20.29 -11.18
C HIS A 87 16.01 -20.59 -12.63
N ARG A 88 15.78 -19.61 -13.53
CA ARG A 88 16.15 -19.76 -14.94
C ARG A 88 17.66 -19.88 -15.13
N ALA A 89 18.45 -19.09 -14.40
CA ALA A 89 19.90 -19.15 -14.44
C ALA A 89 20.42 -20.52 -13.94
N LEU A 90 19.88 -21.00 -12.81
CA LEU A 90 20.22 -22.33 -12.27
C LEU A 90 19.93 -23.44 -13.28
N TRP A 91 18.75 -23.43 -13.90
CA TRP A 91 18.37 -24.45 -14.87
C TRP A 91 19.28 -24.48 -16.10
N LEU A 92 19.65 -23.29 -16.61
CA LEU A 92 20.60 -23.17 -17.72
C LEU A 92 22.01 -23.63 -17.34
N SER A 93 22.43 -23.44 -16.09
CA SER A 93 23.74 -23.90 -15.60
C SER A 93 23.83 -25.40 -15.32
N SER A 94 22.67 -26.07 -15.18
CA SER A 94 22.57 -27.51 -14.96
C SER A 94 22.35 -28.33 -16.24
N SER A 95 22.27 -27.68 -17.40
CA SER A 95 22.11 -28.30 -18.73
C SER A 95 23.45 -28.38 -19.44
#